data_AF-A0A848Z7Q5-F1
#
_entry.id   AF-A0A848Z7Q5-F1
#
_cell.length_a   1.000
_cell.length_b   1.000
_cell.length_c   1.000
_cell.angle_alpha   90.00
_cell.angle_beta   90.00
_cell.angle_gamma   90.00
#
_symmetry.space_group_name_H-M   'P 1'
#
loop_
_entity.id
_entity.type
_entity.pdbx_description
1 polymer ?
#
loop_
_entity_poly.entity_id
_entity_poly.type
_entity_poly.pdbx_seq_one_letter_code
_entity_poly.pdbx_strand_id
1 'polypeptide(L)'
;MADTLFERQMAMYTTYHRDRRNRATHFFGIPAIVVAVLVALAVARVEVGGVPISLAVVVAAAVWLLWVILDPPIGLAMALFVGPALAFAEWLAATRSLSAVWTMFAVLFVGGWALQLWGHVYEGRRPALLGNLFQALIGPMFLVAEIAFALGLRGDLRQRIERVIAERYPDYAATPGLGDTTG
;
A
#
# COMPACT_ATOMS: atom_id res chain seq x y z
N MET A 1 12.56 -12.97 20.38
CA MET A 1 11.39 -13.35 19.55
C MET A 1 11.82 -13.23 18.11
N ALA A 2 11.38 -14.14 17.24
CA ALA A 2 11.68 -14.04 15.81
C ALA A 2 10.89 -12.87 15.19
N ASP A 3 11.53 -12.10 14.31
CA ASP A 3 10.88 -11.02 13.58
C ASP A 3 9.67 -11.53 12.80
N THR A 4 8.62 -10.72 12.68
CA THR A 4 7.47 -11.05 11.83
C THR A 4 7.80 -10.85 10.35
N LEU A 5 6.96 -11.40 9.46
CA LEU A 5 7.11 -11.15 8.03
C LEU A 5 6.94 -9.66 7.70
N PHE A 6 6.00 -8.98 8.35
CA PHE A 6 5.77 -7.56 8.13
C PHE A 6 6.97 -6.70 8.56
N GLU A 7 7.55 -6.96 9.74
CA GLU A 7 8.74 -6.26 10.23
C GLU A 7 9.92 -6.38 9.27
N ARG A 8 10.16 -7.59 8.72
CA ARG A 8 11.22 -7.80 7.72
C ARG A 8 10.99 -7.02 6.44
N GLN A 9 9.76 -7.01 5.93
CA GLN A 9 9.43 -6.31 4.69
C GLN A 9 9.46 -4.79 4.88
N MET A 10 9.00 -4.28 6.02
CA MET A 10 9.05 -2.86 6.36
C MET A 10 10.50 -2.39 6.57
N ALA A 11 11.35 -3.20 7.23
CA ALA A 11 12.78 -2.92 7.36
C ALA A 11 13.46 -2.79 5.99
N MET A 12 13.23 -3.76 5.09
CA MET A 12 13.74 -3.71 3.72
C MET A 12 13.20 -2.50 2.95
N TYR A 13 11.90 -2.18 3.08
CA TYR A 13 11.31 -1.02 2.43
C TYR A 13 11.98 0.28 2.89
N THR A 14 12.22 0.40 4.20
CA THR A 14 12.85 1.56 4.84
C THR A 14 14.30 1.78 4.37
N THR A 15 15.07 0.69 4.20
CA THR A 15 16.46 0.81 3.69
C THR A 15 16.50 1.12 2.20
N TYR A 16 15.47 0.73 1.44
CA TYR A 16 15.38 0.96 0.00
C TYR A 16 14.82 2.33 -0.39
N HIS A 17 13.84 2.87 0.34
CA HIS A 17 13.10 4.09 -0.01
C HIS A 17 13.43 5.23 0.95
N ARG A 18 14.50 5.97 0.64
CA ARG A 18 15.01 7.03 1.53
C ARG A 18 14.68 8.41 1.03
N ASP A 19 14.62 8.59 -0.29
CA ASP A 19 14.35 9.89 -0.90
C ASP A 19 12.92 10.34 -0.58
N ARG A 20 12.80 11.56 -0.03
CA ARG A 20 11.50 12.13 0.36
C ARG A 20 10.60 12.38 -0.84
N ARG A 21 11.15 12.73 -2.00
CA ARG A 21 10.38 12.98 -3.23
C ARG A 21 9.85 11.67 -3.79
N ASN A 22 10.68 10.62 -3.80
CA ASN A 22 10.24 9.30 -4.22
C ASN A 22 9.11 8.77 -3.31
N ARG A 23 9.27 8.86 -1.98
CA ARG A 23 8.23 8.48 -1.03
C ARG A 23 6.94 9.29 -1.22
N ALA A 24 7.04 10.60 -1.47
CA ALA A 24 5.87 11.44 -1.71
C ALA A 24 5.10 11.01 -2.97
N THR A 25 5.78 10.68 -4.07
CA THR A 25 5.06 10.20 -5.27
C THR A 25 4.44 8.83 -5.06
N HIS A 26 5.07 7.94 -4.29
CA HIS A 26 4.51 6.64 -3.89
C HIS A 26 3.29 6.79 -2.98
N PHE A 27 3.33 7.76 -2.06
CA PHE A 27 2.24 8.09 -1.15
C PHE A 27 0.93 8.38 -1.88
N PHE A 28 0.99 9.02 -3.05
CA PHE A 28 -0.18 9.27 -3.89
C PHE A 28 -0.41 8.17 -4.94
N GLY A 29 0.67 7.64 -5.53
CA GLY A 29 0.59 6.66 -6.61
C GLY A 29 0.05 5.30 -6.16
N ILE A 30 0.47 4.80 -5.00
CA ILE A 30 0.01 3.51 -4.47
C ILE A 30 -1.51 3.54 -4.21
N PRO A 31 -2.07 4.52 -3.46
CA PRO A 31 -3.51 4.62 -3.28
C PRO A 31 -4.29 4.73 -4.60
N ALA A 32 -3.79 5.52 -5.56
CA ALA A 32 -4.42 5.65 -6.88
C ALA A 32 -4.51 4.31 -7.62
N ILE A 33 -3.42 3.52 -7.63
CA ILE A 33 -3.43 2.19 -8.25
C ILE A 33 -4.37 1.25 -7.51
N VAL A 34 -4.39 1.23 -6.17
CA VAL A 34 -5.31 0.38 -5.41
C VAL A 34 -6.77 0.71 -5.76
N VAL A 35 -7.14 1.99 -5.78
CA VAL A 35 -8.49 2.42 -6.17
C VAL A 35 -8.79 2.01 -7.61
N ALA A 36 -7.83 2.19 -8.54
CA ALA A 36 -8.01 1.77 -9.92
C ALA A 36 -8.33 0.28 -10.04
N VAL A 37 -7.56 -0.58 -9.36
CA VAL A 37 -7.78 -2.04 -9.36
C VAL A 37 -9.17 -2.39 -8.80
N LEU A 38 -9.59 -1.75 -7.71
CA LEU A 38 -10.94 -1.95 -7.17
C LEU A 38 -12.02 -1.51 -8.17
N VAL A 39 -11.85 -0.36 -8.83
CA VAL A 39 -12.78 0.15 -9.86
C VAL A 39 -12.92 -0.84 -11.02
N ALA A 40 -11.82 -1.41 -11.51
CA ALA A 40 -11.87 -2.41 -12.58
C ALA A 40 -12.55 -3.70 -12.13
N LEU A 41 -12.22 -4.20 -10.94
CA LEU A 41 -12.79 -5.43 -10.39
C LEU A 41 -14.27 -5.29 -10.02
N ALA A 42 -14.76 -4.08 -9.73
CA ALA A 42 -16.15 -3.83 -9.36
C ALA A 42 -17.14 -4.10 -10.53
N VAL A 43 -16.64 -4.09 -11.77
CA VAL A 43 -17.42 -4.41 -12.98
C VAL A 43 -17.78 -5.89 -13.03
N ALA A 44 -16.85 -6.77 -12.64
CA ALA A 44 -17.05 -8.21 -12.69
C ALA A 44 -17.77 -8.68 -11.43
N ARG A 45 -18.91 -9.35 -11.59
CA ARG A 45 -19.73 -9.85 -10.48
C ARG A 45 -19.90 -11.37 -10.56
N VAL A 46 -19.94 -11.99 -9.39
CA VAL A 46 -20.18 -13.43 -9.20
C VAL A 46 -21.39 -13.62 -8.28
N GLU A 47 -22.20 -14.64 -8.55
CA GLU A 47 -23.35 -14.98 -7.72
C GLU A 47 -22.90 -15.81 -6.51
N VAL A 48 -23.18 -15.32 -5.31
CA VAL A 48 -22.92 -16.03 -4.04
C VAL A 48 -24.22 -16.11 -3.26
N GLY A 49 -24.81 -17.29 -3.19
CA GLY A 49 -26.09 -17.49 -2.49
C GLY A 49 -27.25 -16.66 -3.05
N GLY A 50 -27.23 -16.36 -4.34
CA GLY A 50 -28.22 -15.52 -5.03
C GLY A 50 -28.03 -14.01 -4.85
N VAL A 51 -26.89 -13.59 -4.27
CA VAL A 51 -26.49 -12.18 -4.19
C VAL A 51 -25.33 -11.94 -5.15
N PRO A 52 -25.43 -10.97 -6.08
CA PRO A 52 -24.32 -10.60 -6.95
C PRO A 52 -23.27 -9.81 -6.16
N ILE A 53 -22.12 -10.43 -5.93
CA ILE A 53 -20.96 -9.83 -5.26
C ILE A 53 -19.90 -9.51 -6.30
N SER A 54 -19.32 -8.31 -6.27
CA SER A 54 -18.24 -7.96 -7.19
C SER A 54 -16.93 -8.67 -6.82
N LEU A 55 -16.06 -8.87 -7.82
CA LEU A 55 -14.70 -9.33 -7.57
C LEU A 55 -13.90 -8.34 -6.73
N ALA A 56 -14.24 -7.05 -6.74
CA ALA A 56 -13.61 -6.05 -5.89
C ALA A 56 -13.84 -6.36 -4.41
N VAL A 57 -15.07 -6.72 -4.02
CA VAL A 57 -15.39 -7.10 -2.63
C VAL A 57 -14.62 -8.34 -2.21
N VAL A 58 -14.61 -9.38 -3.05
CA VAL A 58 -13.93 -10.66 -2.75
C VAL A 58 -12.42 -10.44 -2.58
N VAL A 59 -11.79 -9.75 -3.52
CA VAL A 59 -10.34 -9.49 -3.50
C VAL A 59 -10.00 -8.54 -2.35
N ALA A 60 -10.74 -7.45 -2.15
CA ALA A 60 -10.50 -6.52 -1.06
C ALA A 60 -10.60 -7.20 0.31
N ALA A 61 -11.61 -8.05 0.52
CA ALA A 61 -11.77 -8.80 1.78
C ALA A 61 -10.59 -9.76 2.02
N ALA A 62 -10.17 -10.51 1.00
CA ALA A 62 -9.05 -11.43 1.10
C ALA A 62 -7.73 -10.71 1.40
N VAL A 63 -7.45 -9.61 0.70
CA VAL A 63 -6.23 -8.81 0.89
C VAL A 63 -6.25 -8.09 2.24
N TRP A 64 -7.39 -7.56 2.65
CA TRP A 64 -7.53 -6.92 3.95
C TRP A 64 -7.32 -7.92 5.10
N LEU A 65 -7.88 -9.13 4.99
CA LEU A 65 -7.62 -10.19 5.97
C LEU A 65 -6.14 -10.56 6.02
N LEU A 66 -5.47 -10.68 4.87
CA LEU A 66 -4.02 -10.89 4.82
C LEU A 66 -3.28 -9.78 5.58
N TRP A 67 -3.65 -8.51 5.39
CA TRP A 67 -3.01 -7.39 6.09
C TRP A 67 -3.24 -7.43 7.61
N VAL A 68 -4.44 -7.81 8.05
CA VAL A 68 -4.73 -8.04 9.49
C VAL A 68 -3.89 -9.17 10.05
N ILE A 69 -3.67 -10.25 9.30
CA ILE A 69 -2.79 -11.36 9.69
C ILE A 69 -1.32 -10.91 9.80
N LEU A 70 -0.86 -10.04 8.88
CA LEU A 70 0.53 -9.58 8.86
C LEU A 70 0.86 -8.64 10.03
N ASP A 71 -0.03 -7.71 10.35
CA ASP A 71 0.06 -6.84 11.53
C ASP A 71 -1.36 -6.36 11.90
N PRO A 72 -1.98 -6.86 12.99
CA PRO A 72 -3.38 -6.56 13.27
C PRO A 72 -3.69 -5.07 13.42
N PRO A 73 -2.92 -4.24 14.15
CA PRO A 73 -3.26 -2.83 14.27
C PRO A 73 -3.09 -2.03 12.97
N ILE A 74 -2.04 -2.27 12.16
CA ILE A 74 -1.94 -1.64 10.83
C ILE A 74 -3.03 -2.17 9.89
N GLY A 75 -3.25 -3.49 9.85
CA GLY A 75 -4.25 -4.12 9.00
C GLY A 75 -5.68 -3.66 9.31
N LEU A 76 -6.04 -3.49 10.59
CA LEU A 76 -7.33 -2.90 10.97
C LEU A 76 -7.41 -1.43 10.55
N ALA A 77 -6.34 -0.65 10.72
CA ALA A 77 -6.30 0.75 10.26
C ALA A 77 -6.45 0.88 8.73
N MET A 78 -6.00 -0.11 7.95
CA MET A 78 -6.22 -0.15 6.49
C MET A 78 -7.70 -0.12 6.10
N ALA A 79 -8.63 -0.53 6.98
CA ALA A 79 -10.06 -0.46 6.71
C ALA A 79 -10.53 1.00 6.46
N LEU A 80 -9.88 1.98 7.09
CA LEU A 80 -10.17 3.41 6.89
C LEU A 80 -9.84 3.88 5.47
N PHE A 81 -8.95 3.18 4.76
CA PHE A 81 -8.63 3.46 3.38
C PHE A 81 -9.43 2.56 2.41
N VAL A 82 -9.43 1.23 2.65
CA VAL A 82 -10.07 0.26 1.75
C VAL A 82 -11.59 0.41 1.74
N GLY A 83 -12.22 0.68 2.88
CA GLY A 83 -13.68 0.80 2.98
C GLY A 83 -14.23 1.88 2.05
N PRO A 84 -13.78 3.15 2.18
CA PRO A 84 -14.19 4.22 1.26
C PRO A 84 -13.80 3.96 -0.20
N ALA A 85 -12.61 3.41 -0.46
CA ALA A 85 -12.17 3.09 -1.82
C ALA A 85 -13.06 2.04 -2.50
N LEU A 86 -13.43 0.98 -1.76
CA LEU A 86 -14.33 -0.07 -2.22
C LEU A 86 -15.75 0.49 -2.42
N ALA A 87 -16.26 1.29 -1.47
CA ALA A 87 -17.55 1.93 -1.60
C ALA A 87 -17.63 2.85 -2.83
N PHE A 88 -16.56 3.60 -3.11
CA PHE A 88 -16.44 4.41 -4.32
C PHE A 88 -16.44 3.56 -5.59
N ALA A 89 -15.68 2.47 -5.63
CA ALA A 89 -15.63 1.56 -6.77
C ALA A 89 -17.01 0.92 -7.05
N GLU A 90 -17.70 0.44 -6.02
CA GLU A 90 -19.06 -0.11 -6.12
C GLU A 90 -20.07 0.93 -6.60
N TRP A 91 -20.04 2.14 -6.01
CA TRP A 91 -20.90 3.24 -6.42
C TRP A 91 -20.69 3.59 -7.90
N LEU A 92 -19.43 3.66 -8.34
CA LEU A 92 -19.09 3.99 -9.71
C LEU A 92 -19.62 2.91 -10.68
N ALA A 93 -19.38 1.64 -10.36
CA ALA A 93 -19.86 0.51 -11.15
C ALA A 93 -21.39 0.40 -11.19
N ALA A 94 -22.08 0.80 -10.12
CA ALA A 94 -23.54 0.73 -10.04
C ALA A 94 -24.26 1.92 -10.70
N THR A 95 -23.63 3.10 -10.75
CA THR A 95 -24.32 4.35 -11.14
C THR A 95 -23.83 4.98 -12.43
N ARG A 96 -22.67 4.56 -12.97
CA ARG A 96 -22.05 5.18 -14.16
C ARG A 96 -21.99 4.21 -15.33
N SER A 97 -21.78 4.76 -16.53
CA SER A 97 -21.57 3.96 -17.73
C SER A 97 -20.27 3.15 -17.62
N LEU A 98 -20.23 2.02 -18.32
CA LEU A 98 -19.03 1.19 -18.42
C LEU A 98 -17.83 1.99 -18.95
N SER A 99 -18.07 2.92 -19.90
CA SER A 99 -17.03 3.83 -20.40
C SER A 99 -16.46 4.73 -19.30
N ALA A 100 -17.30 5.30 -18.44
CA ALA A 100 -16.85 6.15 -17.34
C ALA A 100 -16.03 5.36 -16.30
N VAL A 101 -16.41 4.11 -16.01
CA VAL A 101 -15.67 3.21 -15.13
C VAL A 101 -14.27 2.93 -15.69
N TRP A 102 -14.16 2.57 -16.97
CA TRP A 102 -12.87 2.32 -17.60
C TRP A 102 -12.01 3.58 -17.77
N THR A 103 -12.62 4.75 -17.99
CA THR A 103 -11.90 6.03 -17.98
C THR A 103 -11.33 6.31 -16.59
N MET A 104 -12.10 6.14 -15.53
CA MET A 104 -11.62 6.33 -14.16
C MET A 104 -10.49 5.36 -13.83
N PHE A 105 -10.63 4.08 -14.19
CA PHE A 105 -9.57 3.09 -14.09
C PHE A 105 -8.30 3.57 -14.80
N ALA A 106 -8.40 3.96 -16.08
CA ALA A 106 -7.25 4.37 -16.88
C ALA A 106 -6.54 5.60 -16.28
N VAL A 107 -7.29 6.62 -15.87
CA VAL A 107 -6.73 7.83 -15.25
C VAL A 107 -5.98 7.50 -13.97
N LEU A 108 -6.58 6.73 -13.06
CA LEU A 108 -5.98 6.39 -11.78
C LEU A 108 -4.79 5.43 -11.94
N PHE A 109 -4.93 4.42 -12.80
CA PHE A 109 -3.89 3.42 -13.03
C PHE A 109 -2.68 4.02 -13.73
N VAL A 110 -2.88 4.68 -14.87
CA VAL A 110 -1.79 5.32 -15.63
C VAL A 110 -1.19 6.48 -14.83
N GLY A 111 -2.01 7.32 -14.21
CA GLY A 111 -1.54 8.43 -13.38
C GLY A 111 -0.77 7.96 -12.15
N GLY A 112 -1.26 6.94 -11.44
CA GLY A 112 -0.59 6.36 -10.28
C GLY A 112 0.75 5.72 -10.61
N TRP A 113 0.84 5.04 -11.77
CA TRP A 113 2.11 4.53 -12.28
C TRP A 113 3.05 5.65 -12.72
N ALA A 114 2.55 6.66 -13.44
CA ALA A 114 3.36 7.80 -13.88
C ALA A 114 4.01 8.51 -12.67
N LEU A 115 3.26 8.73 -11.59
CA LEU A 115 3.79 9.29 -10.34
C LEU A 115 4.89 8.42 -9.73
N GLN A 116 4.66 7.10 -9.59
CA GLN A 116 5.65 6.19 -9.02
C GLN A 116 6.92 6.10 -9.86
N LEU A 117 6.78 5.96 -11.18
CA LEU A 117 7.92 5.91 -12.10
C LEU A 117 8.70 7.23 -12.08
N TRP A 118 8.02 8.36 -12.03
CA TRP A 118 8.65 9.67 -11.87
C TRP A 118 9.47 9.76 -10.57
N GLY A 119 8.93 9.25 -9.46
CA GLY A 119 9.65 9.19 -8.19
C GLY A 119 10.96 8.40 -8.30
N HIS A 120 10.92 7.26 -8.97
CA HIS A 120 12.07 6.40 -9.17
C HIS A 120 13.19 7.04 -10.01
N VAL A 121 12.87 8.02 -10.87
CA VAL A 121 13.89 8.79 -11.60
C VAL A 121 14.84 9.51 -10.63
N TYR A 122 14.35 9.95 -9.47
CA TYR A 122 15.19 10.62 -8.47
C TYR A 122 16.12 9.67 -7.70
N GLU A 123 15.72 8.41 -7.49
CA GLU A 123 16.55 7.41 -6.80
C GLU A 123 17.41 6.57 -7.76
N GLY A 124 17.13 6.59 -9.07
CA GLY A 124 17.84 5.80 -10.08
C GLY A 124 17.62 4.28 -9.95
N ARG A 125 16.70 3.86 -9.08
CA ARG A 125 16.40 2.45 -8.77
C ARG A 125 15.13 2.00 -9.47
N ARG A 126 15.08 0.73 -9.91
CA ARG A 126 13.90 0.17 -10.57
C ARG A 126 12.73 -0.02 -9.58
N PRO A 127 11.48 0.06 -10.04
CA PRO A 127 10.31 -0.18 -9.21
C PRO A 127 10.31 -1.57 -8.57
N ALA A 128 10.06 -1.64 -7.26
CA ALA A 128 9.96 -2.90 -6.51
C ALA A 128 8.83 -3.81 -7.04
N LEU A 129 7.79 -3.22 -7.63
CA LEU A 129 6.69 -3.94 -8.29
C LEU A 129 7.14 -4.90 -9.40
N LEU A 130 8.26 -4.60 -10.09
CA LEU A 130 8.78 -5.47 -11.15
C LEU A 130 9.56 -6.68 -10.60
N GLY A 131 9.96 -6.64 -9.34
CA GLY A 131 10.76 -7.69 -8.70
C GLY A 131 10.00 -8.52 -7.66
N ASN A 132 8.90 -7.99 -7.08
CA ASN A 132 8.19 -8.66 -5.98
C ASN A 132 6.72 -8.23 -5.87
N LEU A 133 5.81 -9.06 -6.43
CA LEU A 133 4.36 -8.85 -6.35
C LEU A 133 3.83 -8.85 -4.91
N PHE A 134 4.48 -9.58 -4.00
CA PHE A 134 4.09 -9.57 -2.59
C PHE A 134 4.41 -8.22 -1.93
N GLN A 135 5.55 -7.60 -2.23
CA GLN A 135 5.87 -6.24 -1.76
C GLN A 135 4.90 -5.20 -2.30
N ALA A 136 4.49 -5.34 -3.56
CA ALA A 136 3.43 -4.49 -4.12
C ALA A 136 2.13 -4.62 -3.33
N LEU A 137 1.75 -5.85 -2.99
CA LEU A 137 0.52 -6.14 -2.25
C LEU A 137 0.51 -5.55 -0.83
N ILE A 138 1.66 -5.54 -0.15
CA ILE A 138 1.78 -4.98 1.21
C ILE A 138 2.24 -3.52 1.23
N GLY A 139 2.57 -2.94 0.07
CA GLY A 139 2.99 -1.54 -0.09
C GLY A 139 2.07 -0.53 0.61
N PRO A 140 0.73 -0.64 0.49
CA PRO A 140 -0.21 0.22 1.22
C PRO A 140 -0.04 0.18 2.74
N MET A 141 0.33 -0.97 3.31
CA MET A 141 0.57 -1.09 4.76
C MET A 141 1.79 -0.28 5.21
N PHE A 142 2.82 -0.16 4.36
CA PHE A 142 4.00 0.64 4.67
C PHE A 142 3.65 2.12 4.83
N LEU A 143 2.83 2.66 3.92
CA LEU A 143 2.36 4.04 3.99
C LEU A 143 1.56 4.31 5.26
N VAL A 144 0.65 3.39 5.64
CA VAL A 144 -0.13 3.54 6.88
C VAL A 144 0.76 3.41 8.12
N ALA A 145 1.77 2.54 8.11
CA ALA A 145 2.76 2.48 9.18
C ALA A 145 3.57 3.77 9.28
N GLU A 146 4.02 4.35 8.17
CA GLU A 146 4.72 5.65 8.14
C GLU A 146 3.84 6.79 8.67
N ILE A 147 2.56 6.83 8.29
CA ILE A 147 1.59 7.79 8.86
C ILE A 147 1.48 7.58 10.38
N ALA A 148 1.31 6.33 10.84
CA ALA A 148 1.21 6.03 12.25
C ALA A 148 2.45 6.50 13.02
N PHE A 149 3.65 6.26 12.49
CA PHE A 149 4.91 6.73 13.10
C PHE A 149 5.00 8.25 13.12
N ALA A 150 4.61 8.92 12.04
CA ALA A 150 4.59 10.39 11.96
C ALA A 150 3.60 11.01 12.97
N LEU A 151 2.53 10.30 13.31
CA LEU A 151 1.57 10.68 14.35
C LEU A 151 2.02 10.31 15.77
N GLY A 152 3.23 9.75 15.93
CA GLY A 152 3.74 9.28 17.22
C GLY A 152 3.10 7.98 17.72
N LEU A 153 2.35 7.28 16.87
CA LEU A 153 1.74 5.98 17.17
C LEU A 153 2.71 4.84 16.83
N ARG A 154 2.45 3.64 17.35
CA ARG A 154 3.18 2.40 17.01
C ARG A 154 4.71 2.50 17.22
N GLY A 155 5.15 3.23 18.23
CA GLY A 155 6.57 3.32 18.60
C GLY A 155 7.20 1.96 18.92
N ASP A 156 6.40 1.01 19.42
CA ASP A 156 6.78 -0.38 19.64
C ASP A 156 7.20 -1.08 18.34
N LEU A 157 6.42 -0.90 17.27
CA LEU A 157 6.69 -1.47 15.95
C LEU A 157 7.92 -0.80 15.32
N ARG A 158 8.04 0.53 15.46
CA ARG A 158 9.21 1.28 14.98
C ARG A 158 10.50 0.74 15.60
N GLN A 159 10.54 0.55 16.91
CA GLN A 159 11.71 -0.02 17.61
C GLN A 159 12.05 -1.44 17.12
N ARG A 160 11.03 -2.28 16.89
CA ARG A 160 11.25 -3.62 16.33
C ARG A 160 11.83 -3.55 14.91
N ILE A 161 11.34 -2.66 14.05
CA ILE A 161 11.88 -2.45 12.70
C ILE A 161 13.33 -1.97 12.78
N GLU A 162 13.65 -1.00 13.64
CA GLU A 162 15.01 -0.49 13.84
C GLU A 162 15.97 -1.61 14.28
N ARG A 163 15.51 -2.50 15.18
CA ARG A 163 16.26 -3.72 15.57
C ARG A 163 16.52 -4.63 14.36
N VAL A 164 15.49 -4.90 13.56
CA VAL A 164 15.62 -5.74 12.35
C VAL A 164 16.60 -5.12 11.35
N ILE A 165 16.59 -3.79 11.19
CA ILE A 165 17.55 -3.07 10.36
C ILE A 165 18.97 -3.25 10.91
N ALA A 166 19.19 -3.05 12.21
CA ALA A 166 20.50 -3.22 12.83
C ALA A 166 21.05 -4.64 12.67
N GLU A 167 20.18 -5.66 12.79
CA GLU A 167 20.58 -7.06 12.70
C GLU A 167 20.80 -7.55 11.26
N ARG A 168 19.99 -7.10 10.29
CA ARG A 168 20.00 -7.63 8.90
C ARG A 168 20.63 -6.70 7.86
N TYR A 169 20.68 -5.41 8.16
CA TYR A 169 21.14 -4.36 7.25
C TYR A 169 22.08 -3.39 8.01
N PRO A 170 23.18 -3.88 8.60
CA PRO A 170 24.02 -3.10 9.52
C PRO A 170 24.57 -1.81 8.90
N ASP A 171 24.84 -1.81 7.60
CA ASP A 171 25.28 -0.64 6.84
C ASP A 171 24.26 0.52 6.85
N TYR A 172 23.00 0.24 7.21
CA TYR A 172 21.90 1.19 7.24
C TYR A 172 21.46 1.59 8.66
N ALA A 173 22.07 1.02 9.70
CA ALA A 173 21.65 1.20 11.09
C ALA A 173 21.90 2.62 11.65
N ALA A 174 22.89 3.34 11.11
CA ALA A 174 23.32 4.66 11.60
C ALA A 174 22.63 5.86 10.92
N THR A 175 21.69 5.61 10.00
CA THR A 175 21.12 6.67 9.16
C THR A 175 19.71 7.03 9.64
N PRO A 176 19.29 8.31 9.65
CA PRO A 176 18.01 8.74 10.24
C PRO A 176 16.83 7.87 9.79
N GLY A 177 16.10 7.35 10.78
CA GLY A 177 15.02 6.38 10.65
C GLY A 177 13.64 7.00 10.43
N LEU A 178 12.65 6.12 10.25
CA LEU A 178 11.24 6.42 9.94
C LEU A 178 10.67 7.60 10.76
N GLY A 179 10.17 8.63 10.10
CA GLY A 179 9.47 9.75 10.75
C GLY A 179 10.35 10.88 11.29
N ASP A 180 11.66 10.86 11.03
CA ASP A 180 12.52 12.00 11.36
C ASP A 180 12.25 13.15 10.36
N THR A 181 11.41 14.09 10.77
CA THR A 181 11.10 15.30 9.98
C THR A 181 12.16 16.39 10.14
N THR A 182 13.14 16.22 11.02
CA THR A 182 14.24 17.17 11.21
C THR A 182 15.37 16.94 10.19
N GLY A 183 15.25 17.62 9.06
CA GLY A 183 16.26 17.71 8.00
C GLY A 183 15.73 18.53 6.83
#